data_AF-V6L513-F1
#
_entry.id   AF-V6L513-F1
#
_cell.length_a   1.000
_cell.length_b   1.000
_cell.length_c   1.000
_cell.angle_alpha   90.00
_cell.angle_beta   90.00
_cell.angle_gamma   90.00
#
_symmetry.space_group_name_H-M   'P 1'
#
loop_
_entity.id
_entity.type
_entity.pdbx_description
1 polymer ?
#
loop_
_entity_poly.entity_id
_entity_poly.type
_entity_poly.pdbx_seq_one_letter_code
_entity_poly.pdbx_strand_id
1 'polypeptide(L)'
;MDHPVHLAQDPDADALLSRSPLAALVGLLLDQQVPMEWAFKGPLTIAQRLGDDDLDAHRIAARDPDGFAALLSEKPAVHRYPGSMAKRVQQLCTYLVEHYDGDAEAVWTGAADGAELLKRLKALPGYGDQKARICVAMLGKRYGVAPPGWREAAGAYGEEDSYRSIADVTGPESLDLVRATKQEAKRAAKAKRA
;
A
#
# COMPACT_ATOMS: atom_id res chain seq x y z
N MET A 1 -8.82 -5.97 -10.57
CA MET A 1 -9.84 -5.27 -9.75
C MET A 1 -10.29 -3.96 -10.41
N ASP A 2 -11.52 -3.48 -10.19
CA ASP A 2 -11.95 -2.10 -10.53
C ASP A 2 -12.89 -1.59 -9.42
N HIS A 3 -12.32 -0.96 -8.40
CA HIS A 3 -13.04 -0.53 -7.19
C HIS A 3 -12.69 0.92 -6.91
N PRO A 4 -13.65 1.86 -7.03
CA PRO A 4 -13.38 3.27 -6.75
C PRO A 4 -12.84 3.47 -5.34
N VAL A 5 -11.65 4.06 -5.24
CA VAL A 5 -11.02 4.43 -3.97
C VAL A 5 -10.67 5.91 -3.91
N HIS A 6 -10.40 6.41 -2.70
CA HIS A 6 -9.99 7.79 -2.44
C HIS A 6 -8.79 7.81 -1.51
N LEU A 7 -7.73 7.07 -1.82
CA LEU A 7 -6.58 6.91 -0.90
C LEU A 7 -5.57 8.05 -1.07
N ALA A 8 -5.36 8.50 -2.30
CA ALA A 8 -4.43 9.56 -2.65
C ALA A 8 -5.05 10.96 -2.54
N GLN A 9 -6.39 11.06 -2.52
CA GLN A 9 -7.12 12.34 -2.60
C GLN A 9 -6.78 13.12 -3.88
N ASP A 10 -6.49 12.38 -4.96
CA ASP A 10 -6.06 12.89 -6.25
C ASP A 10 -6.73 12.00 -7.32
N PRO A 11 -7.62 12.54 -8.17
CA PRO A 11 -8.45 11.72 -9.07
C PRO A 11 -7.65 10.80 -10.00
N ASP A 12 -6.51 11.25 -10.52
CA ASP A 12 -5.70 10.45 -11.44
C ASP A 12 -4.99 9.33 -10.70
N ALA A 13 -4.46 9.61 -9.51
CA ALA A 13 -3.80 8.59 -8.69
C ALA A 13 -4.81 7.57 -8.15
N ASP A 14 -5.98 8.04 -7.72
CA ASP A 14 -7.07 7.19 -7.25
C ASP A 14 -7.65 6.33 -8.38
N ALA A 15 -7.72 6.84 -9.62
CA ALA A 15 -8.09 6.04 -10.78
C ALA A 15 -7.10 4.89 -11.06
N LEU A 16 -5.79 5.12 -10.88
CA LEU A 16 -4.78 4.06 -10.95
C LEU A 16 -4.94 3.06 -9.80
N LEU A 17 -5.03 3.55 -8.57
CA LEU A 17 -5.18 2.71 -7.38
C LEU A 17 -6.46 1.87 -7.37
N SER A 18 -7.51 2.32 -8.06
CA SER A 18 -8.79 1.61 -8.19
C SER A 18 -8.67 0.35 -9.05
N ARG A 19 -7.78 0.38 -10.05
CA ARG A 19 -7.65 -0.69 -11.05
C ARG A 19 -6.39 -1.56 -10.93
N SER A 20 -5.33 -1.05 -10.30
CA SER A 20 -4.00 -1.67 -10.30
C SER A 20 -3.65 -2.30 -8.93
N PRO A 21 -3.67 -3.64 -8.84
CA PRO A 21 -3.18 -4.41 -7.69
C PRO A 21 -1.76 -4.00 -7.26
N LEU A 22 -0.85 -3.84 -8.23
CA LEU A 22 0.54 -3.48 -7.95
C LEU A 22 0.64 -2.04 -7.42
N ALA A 23 -0.12 -1.09 -7.99
CA ALA A 23 -0.15 0.27 -7.48
C ALA A 23 -0.65 0.33 -6.03
N ALA A 24 -1.68 -0.44 -5.68
CA ALA A 24 -2.20 -0.50 -4.31
C ALA A 24 -1.14 -1.04 -3.32
N LEU A 25 -0.40 -2.08 -3.70
CA LEU A 25 0.70 -2.60 -2.90
C LEU A 25 1.84 -1.57 -2.77
N VAL A 26 2.29 -0.98 -3.88
CA VAL A 26 3.36 0.02 -3.87
C VAL A 26 2.97 1.25 -3.04
N GLY A 27 1.74 1.75 -3.16
CA GLY A 27 1.24 2.88 -2.37
C GLY A 27 1.31 2.59 -0.87
N LEU A 28 0.84 1.41 -0.45
CA LEU A 28 0.93 1.00 0.94
C LEU A 28 2.38 0.77 1.40
N LEU A 29 3.25 0.23 0.56
CA LEU A 29 4.68 0.08 0.85
C LEU A 29 5.34 1.44 1.14
N LEU A 30 5.01 2.45 0.33
CA LEU A 30 5.49 3.83 0.43
C LEU A 30 4.90 4.61 1.63
N ASP A 31 3.79 4.15 2.24
CA ASP A 31 3.20 4.78 3.44
C ASP A 31 4.08 4.55 4.67
N GLN A 32 5.18 5.30 4.74
CA GLN A 32 6.15 5.27 5.83
C GLN A 32 6.75 6.65 6.06
N GLN A 33 6.33 7.27 7.16
CA GLN A 33 6.87 8.56 7.61
C GLN A 33 6.64 9.72 6.61
N VAL A 34 5.66 9.60 5.73
CA VAL A 34 5.12 10.68 4.89
C VAL A 34 3.60 10.76 5.12
N PRO A 35 2.93 11.86 4.72
CA PRO A 35 1.47 11.87 4.61
C PRO A 35 0.98 10.73 3.70
N MET A 36 -0.15 10.11 4.04
CA MET A 36 -0.67 8.96 3.30
C MET A 36 -0.95 9.33 1.84
N GLU A 37 -1.50 10.52 1.60
CA GLU A 37 -1.82 10.99 0.25
C GLU A 37 -0.58 11.07 -0.65
N TRP A 38 0.56 11.51 -0.09
CA TRP A 38 1.81 11.53 -0.83
C TRP A 38 2.29 10.11 -1.15
N ALA A 39 2.24 9.19 -0.19
CA ALA A 39 2.60 7.79 -0.43
C ALA A 39 1.74 7.15 -1.54
N PHE A 40 0.42 7.36 -1.48
CA PHE A 40 -0.53 6.78 -2.44
C PHE A 40 -0.56 7.49 -3.80
N LYS A 41 -0.05 8.72 -3.91
CA LYS A 41 0.28 9.36 -5.20
C LYS A 41 1.57 8.82 -5.84
N GLY A 42 2.42 8.18 -5.05
CA GLY A 42 3.70 7.62 -5.49
C GLY A 42 3.62 6.68 -6.70
N PRO A 43 2.72 5.67 -6.71
CA PRO A 43 2.54 4.76 -7.84
C PRO A 43 2.31 5.47 -9.18
N LEU A 44 1.39 6.46 -9.22
CA LEU A 44 1.13 7.23 -10.44
C LEU A 44 2.39 7.97 -10.92
N THR A 45 3.11 8.60 -9.98
CA THR A 45 4.35 9.31 -10.31
C THR A 45 5.41 8.38 -10.89
N ILE A 46 5.52 7.15 -10.37
CA ILE A 46 6.44 6.14 -10.90
C ILE A 46 6.01 5.72 -12.31
N ALA A 47 4.72 5.38 -12.52
CA ALA A 47 4.19 4.97 -13.83
C ALA A 47 4.46 6.04 -14.91
N GLN A 48 4.13 7.30 -14.61
CA GLN A 48 4.36 8.44 -15.52
C GLN A 48 5.83 8.60 -15.90
N ARG A 49 6.76 8.44 -14.95
CA ARG A 49 8.21 8.52 -15.21
C ARG A 49 8.75 7.32 -16.01
N LEU A 50 8.10 6.17 -15.90
CA LEU A 50 8.40 4.99 -16.72
C LEU A 50 7.79 5.10 -18.13
N GLY A 51 6.94 6.11 -18.37
CA GLY A 51 6.25 6.32 -19.64
C GLY A 51 5.03 5.40 -19.83
N ASP A 52 4.45 4.92 -18.73
CA ASP A 52 3.34 3.97 -18.70
C ASP A 52 2.13 4.55 -17.96
N ASP A 53 0.96 3.94 -18.18
CA ASP A 53 -0.28 4.25 -17.47
C ASP A 53 -0.53 3.34 -16.26
N ASP A 54 0.30 2.31 -16.04
CA ASP A 54 0.30 1.42 -14.88
C ASP A 54 1.74 1.03 -14.48
N LEU A 55 1.90 0.32 -13.37
CA LEU A 55 3.13 -0.32 -12.96
C LEU A 55 3.19 -1.75 -13.49
N ASP A 56 4.39 -2.15 -13.91
CA ASP A 56 4.68 -3.53 -14.33
C ASP A 56 5.81 -4.10 -13.47
N ALA A 57 5.55 -5.22 -12.80
CA ALA A 57 6.51 -5.83 -11.87
C ALA A 57 7.78 -6.30 -12.60
N HIS A 58 7.67 -6.88 -13.80
CA HIS A 58 8.80 -7.36 -14.58
C HIS A 58 9.72 -6.21 -15.00
N ARG A 59 9.15 -5.12 -15.51
CA ARG A 59 9.87 -3.92 -15.93
C ARG A 59 10.56 -3.24 -14.75
N ILE A 60 9.89 -3.13 -13.61
CA ILE A 60 10.49 -2.52 -12.41
C ILE A 60 11.61 -3.41 -11.86
N ALA A 61 11.40 -4.73 -11.79
CA ALA A 61 12.39 -5.69 -11.30
C ALA A 61 13.65 -5.75 -12.19
N ALA A 62 13.48 -5.61 -13.52
CA ALA A 62 14.58 -5.67 -14.48
C ALA A 62 15.37 -4.35 -14.64
N ARG A 63 14.92 -3.25 -14.02
CA ARG A 63 15.60 -1.95 -14.11
C ARG A 63 16.92 -1.94 -13.35
N ASP A 64 17.89 -1.23 -13.91
CA ASP A 64 19.13 -0.87 -13.19
C ASP A 64 18.78 -0.19 -11.84
N PRO A 65 19.28 -0.69 -10.70
CA PRO A 65 18.90 -0.17 -9.39
C PRO A 65 19.22 1.31 -9.18
N ASP A 66 20.37 1.78 -9.66
CA ASP A 66 20.78 3.17 -9.50
C ASP A 66 19.94 4.08 -10.41
N GLY A 67 19.67 3.64 -11.64
CA GLY A 67 18.75 4.32 -12.56
C GLY A 67 17.32 4.42 -12.00
N PHE A 68 16.80 3.36 -11.39
CA PHE A 68 15.46 3.40 -10.76
C PHE A 68 15.45 4.29 -9.51
N ALA A 69 16.50 4.26 -8.69
CA ALA A 69 16.65 5.17 -7.57
C ALA A 69 16.73 6.64 -8.01
N ALA A 70 17.44 6.93 -9.10
CA ALA A 70 17.50 8.25 -9.70
C ALA A 70 16.11 8.69 -10.18
N LEU A 71 15.38 7.81 -10.88
CA LEU A 71 14.02 8.05 -11.34
C LEU A 71 13.08 8.43 -10.19
N LEU A 72 13.10 7.74 -9.04
CA LEU A 72 12.27 8.13 -7.89
C LEU A 72 12.75 9.43 -7.20
N SER A 73 14.01 9.81 -7.40
CA SER A 73 14.64 10.98 -6.80
C SER A 73 14.44 12.27 -7.60
N GLU A 74 14.04 12.18 -8.87
CA GLU A 74 13.70 13.35 -9.68
C GLU A 74 12.67 14.23 -8.96
N LYS A 75 12.85 15.56 -9.02
CA LYS A 75 12.02 16.51 -8.29
C LYS A 75 10.70 16.78 -9.02
N PRO A 76 9.55 16.83 -8.31
CA PRO A 76 9.40 16.53 -6.88
C PRO A 76 9.57 15.03 -6.60
N ALA A 77 10.34 14.67 -5.57
CA ALA A 77 10.67 13.27 -5.29
C ALA A 77 9.43 12.44 -4.93
N VAL A 78 9.43 11.16 -5.32
CA VAL A 78 8.33 10.22 -5.02
C VAL A 78 8.15 10.01 -3.52
N HIS A 79 9.23 10.13 -2.75
CA HIS A 79 9.23 9.97 -1.30
C HIS A 79 10.31 10.86 -0.68
N ARG A 80 10.22 11.13 0.62
CA ARG A 80 11.30 11.81 1.38
C ARG A 80 12.60 10.99 1.51
N TYR A 81 12.57 9.72 1.13
CA TYR A 81 13.68 8.77 1.15
C TYR A 81 13.73 7.99 -0.18
N PRO A 82 13.91 8.68 -1.32
CA PRO A 82 13.60 8.12 -2.63
C PRO A 82 14.46 6.89 -2.98
N GLY A 83 15.78 6.93 -2.75
CA GLY A 83 16.65 5.77 -3.03
C GLY A 83 16.31 4.53 -2.18
N SER A 84 16.01 4.72 -0.88
CA SER A 84 15.62 3.59 0.00
C SER A 84 14.28 2.99 -0.43
N MET A 85 13.32 3.84 -0.81
CA MET A 85 12.02 3.38 -1.28
C MET A 85 12.10 2.73 -2.67
N ALA A 86 12.95 3.23 -3.57
CA ALA A 86 13.20 2.63 -4.87
C ALA A 86 13.66 1.18 -4.74
N LYS A 87 14.66 0.95 -3.87
CA LYS A 87 15.15 -0.41 -3.57
C LYS A 87 14.02 -1.31 -3.04
N ARG A 88 13.17 -0.82 -2.13
CA ARG A 88 12.07 -1.61 -1.57
C ARG A 88 11.00 -1.94 -2.61
N VAL A 89 10.66 -0.99 -3.48
CA VAL A 89 9.71 -1.19 -4.58
C VAL A 89 10.25 -2.23 -5.56
N GLN A 90 11.54 -2.15 -5.93
CA GLN A 90 12.16 -3.19 -6.76
C GLN A 90 12.15 -4.55 -6.08
N GLN A 91 12.51 -4.64 -4.80
CA GLN A 91 12.47 -5.91 -4.05
C GLN A 91 11.06 -6.51 -4.01
N LEU A 92 10.03 -5.69 -3.81
CA LEU A 92 8.65 -6.14 -3.91
C LEU A 92 8.34 -6.70 -5.30
N CYS A 93 8.70 -5.97 -6.36
CA CYS A 93 8.46 -6.41 -7.74
C CYS A 93 9.23 -7.69 -8.09
N THR A 94 10.49 -7.82 -7.68
CA THR A 94 11.29 -9.04 -7.85
C THR A 94 10.61 -10.23 -7.16
N TYR A 95 10.16 -10.05 -5.92
CA TYR A 95 9.46 -11.12 -5.20
C TYR A 95 8.15 -11.53 -5.90
N LEU A 96 7.40 -10.56 -6.42
CA LEU A 96 6.18 -10.84 -7.20
C LEU A 96 6.50 -11.58 -8.49
N VAL A 97 7.57 -11.23 -9.20
CA VAL A 97 8.02 -11.97 -10.39
C VAL A 97 8.39 -13.41 -10.03
N GLU A 98 9.19 -13.60 -8.98
CA GLU A 98 9.70 -14.93 -8.58
C GLU A 98 8.60 -15.87 -8.06
N HIS A 99 7.60 -15.35 -7.37
CA HIS A 99 6.61 -16.17 -6.64
C HIS A 99 5.19 -16.10 -7.20
N TYR A 100 4.89 -15.09 -8.02
CA TYR A 100 3.55 -14.81 -8.55
C TYR A 100 3.57 -14.43 -10.04
N ASP A 101 4.66 -14.69 -10.76
CA ASP A 101 4.82 -14.36 -12.19
C ASP A 101 4.59 -12.86 -12.52
N GLY A 102 4.82 -12.00 -11.53
CA GLY A 102 4.61 -10.56 -11.63
C GLY A 102 3.17 -10.11 -11.38
N ASP A 103 2.23 -11.03 -11.19
CA ASP A 103 0.83 -10.74 -10.87
C ASP A 103 0.67 -10.41 -9.37
N ALA A 104 0.50 -9.13 -9.07
CA ALA A 104 0.22 -8.68 -7.71
C ALA A 104 -1.14 -9.16 -7.17
N GLU A 105 -2.15 -9.37 -8.03
CA GLU A 105 -3.48 -9.84 -7.63
C GLU A 105 -3.44 -11.29 -7.11
N ALA A 106 -2.52 -12.11 -7.65
CA ALA A 106 -2.30 -13.49 -7.23
C ALA A 106 -1.88 -13.64 -5.76
N VAL A 107 -1.42 -12.56 -5.10
CA VAL A 107 -1.15 -12.57 -3.66
C VAL A 107 -2.40 -12.90 -2.85
N TRP A 108 -3.57 -12.40 -3.25
CA TRP A 108 -4.84 -12.65 -2.54
C TRP A 108 -5.82 -13.52 -3.32
N THR A 109 -5.68 -13.61 -4.65
CA THR A 109 -6.49 -14.54 -5.43
C THR A 109 -6.22 -15.98 -4.99
N GLY A 110 -7.29 -16.70 -4.67
CA GLY A 110 -7.20 -18.09 -4.20
C GLY A 110 -6.66 -18.26 -2.77
N ALA A 111 -6.57 -17.20 -1.95
CA ALA A 111 -6.38 -17.38 -0.51
C ALA A 111 -7.65 -18.01 0.11
N ALA A 112 -7.49 -19.10 0.85
CA ALA A 112 -8.60 -19.86 1.42
C ALA A 112 -9.30 -19.09 2.55
N ASP A 113 -8.53 -18.31 3.32
CA ASP A 113 -9.00 -17.54 4.46
C ASP A 113 -8.12 -16.30 4.73
N GLY A 114 -8.54 -15.48 5.68
CA GLY A 114 -7.82 -14.29 6.11
C GLY A 114 -6.45 -14.58 6.71
N ALA A 115 -6.26 -15.74 7.36
CA ALA A 115 -4.99 -16.11 7.97
C ALA A 115 -3.94 -16.44 6.90
N GLU A 116 -4.34 -17.16 5.84
CA GLU A 116 -3.53 -17.41 4.67
C GLU A 116 -3.21 -16.09 3.94
N LEU A 117 -4.21 -15.24 3.70
CA LEU A 117 -3.99 -13.93 3.09
C LEU A 117 -2.96 -13.11 3.89
N LEU A 118 -3.11 -13.03 5.21
CA LEU A 118 -2.15 -12.35 6.07
C LEU A 118 -0.76 -12.97 5.98
N LYS A 119 -0.65 -14.30 5.94
CA LYS A 119 0.63 -15.00 5.79
C LYS A 119 1.31 -14.63 4.47
N ARG A 120 0.58 -14.65 3.34
CA ARG A 120 1.11 -14.28 2.02
C ARG A 120 1.57 -12.81 2.00
N LEU A 121 0.77 -11.91 2.55
CA LEU A 121 1.13 -10.49 2.67
C LEU A 121 2.36 -10.25 3.55
N LYS A 122 2.53 -10.98 4.65
CA LYS A 122 3.71 -10.88 5.52
C LYS A 122 5.00 -11.40 4.86
N ALA A 123 4.88 -12.20 3.80
CA ALA A 123 6.03 -12.68 3.04
C ALA A 123 6.55 -11.64 2.05
N LEU A 124 5.73 -10.64 1.68
CA LEU A 124 6.14 -9.57 0.77
C LEU A 124 7.27 -8.70 1.38
N PRO A 125 8.34 -8.40 0.62
CA PRO A 125 9.38 -7.47 1.06
C PRO A 125 8.80 -6.11 1.47
N GLY A 126 9.10 -5.69 2.70
CA GLY A 126 8.62 -4.43 3.26
C GLY A 126 7.29 -4.50 4.02
N TYR A 127 6.64 -5.67 4.09
CA TYR A 127 5.37 -5.89 4.79
C TYR A 127 5.56 -6.57 6.15
N GLY A 128 5.95 -5.79 7.16
CA GLY A 128 5.90 -6.26 8.55
C GLY A 128 4.46 -6.51 9.03
N ASP A 129 4.30 -7.15 10.20
CA ASP A 129 3.00 -7.60 10.72
C ASP A 129 1.91 -6.52 10.67
N GLN A 130 2.20 -5.32 11.18
CA GLN A 130 1.25 -4.21 11.18
C GLN A 130 0.83 -3.80 9.75
N LYS A 131 1.79 -3.66 8.83
CA LYS A 131 1.51 -3.24 7.45
C LYS A 131 0.73 -4.31 6.71
N ALA A 132 1.05 -5.59 6.93
CA ALA A 132 0.31 -6.70 6.36
C ALA A 132 -1.15 -6.72 6.86
N ARG A 133 -1.40 -6.50 8.16
CA ARG A 133 -2.77 -6.38 8.69
C ARG A 133 -3.54 -5.19 8.14
N ILE A 134 -2.89 -4.04 7.98
CA ILE A 134 -3.48 -2.87 7.30
C ILE A 134 -3.80 -3.21 5.85
N CYS A 135 -2.94 -3.98 5.17
CA CYS A 135 -3.18 -4.43 3.80
C CYS A 135 -4.40 -5.36 3.72
N VAL A 136 -4.53 -6.34 4.62
CA VAL A 136 -5.74 -7.18 4.72
C VAL A 136 -6.99 -6.31 4.91
N ALA A 137 -6.93 -5.33 5.81
CA ALA A 137 -8.04 -4.41 6.04
C ALA A 137 -8.38 -3.58 4.80
N MET A 138 -7.37 -3.04 4.12
CA MET A 138 -7.53 -2.23 2.91
C MET A 138 -8.17 -3.05 1.79
N LEU A 139 -7.66 -4.27 1.57
CA LEU A 139 -8.19 -5.22 0.61
C LEU A 139 -9.66 -5.57 0.89
N GLY A 140 -10.01 -5.89 2.14
CA GLY A 140 -11.39 -6.21 2.52
C GLY A 140 -12.34 -5.01 2.48
N LYS A 141 -11.93 -3.86 3.03
CA LYS A 141 -12.80 -2.68 3.18
C LYS A 141 -12.97 -1.87 1.89
N ARG A 142 -11.91 -1.78 1.07
CA ARG A 142 -11.88 -0.90 -0.12
C ARG A 142 -11.98 -1.68 -1.43
N TYR A 143 -11.44 -2.88 -1.47
CA TYR A 143 -11.30 -3.67 -2.68
C TYR A 143 -12.17 -4.94 -2.72
N GLY A 144 -13.05 -5.15 -1.75
CA GLY A 144 -13.98 -6.29 -1.73
C GLY A 144 -13.32 -7.66 -1.56
N VAL A 145 -12.01 -7.71 -1.31
CA VAL A 145 -11.24 -8.96 -1.12
C VAL A 145 -11.47 -9.45 0.31
N ALA A 146 -12.52 -10.25 0.47
CA ALA A 146 -13.06 -10.63 1.78
C ALA A 146 -13.11 -12.16 1.99
N PRO A 147 -11.97 -12.88 1.96
CA PRO A 147 -11.96 -14.31 2.29
C PRO A 147 -12.43 -14.52 3.74
N PRO A 148 -12.97 -15.71 4.08
CA PRO A 148 -13.43 -16.00 5.44
C PRO A 148 -12.38 -15.65 6.50
N GLY A 149 -12.75 -14.97 7.58
CA GLY A 149 -11.81 -14.63 8.65
C GLY A 149 -10.88 -13.43 8.39
N TRP A 150 -11.10 -12.65 7.32
CA TRP A 150 -10.22 -11.52 6.98
C TRP A 150 -10.21 -10.40 8.03
N ARG A 151 -11.33 -10.13 8.71
CA ARG A 151 -11.40 -9.09 9.76
C ARG A 151 -10.57 -9.47 10.97
N GLU A 152 -10.67 -10.73 11.39
CA GLU A 152 -9.90 -11.34 12.48
C GLU A 152 -8.40 -11.31 12.16
N ALA A 153 -8.03 -11.64 10.92
CA ALA A 153 -6.65 -11.54 10.46
C ALA A 153 -6.14 -10.09 10.47
N ALA A 154 -6.95 -9.12 10.03
CA ALA A 154 -6.64 -7.70 10.11
C ALA A 154 -6.55 -7.16 11.56
N GLY A 155 -7.10 -7.88 12.54
CA GLY A 155 -7.13 -7.47 13.95
C GLY A 155 -7.89 -6.15 14.13
N ALA A 156 -7.34 -5.22 14.91
CA ALA A 156 -7.98 -3.92 15.17
C ALA A 156 -8.26 -3.11 13.88
N TYR A 157 -7.53 -3.37 12.79
CA TYR A 157 -7.77 -2.70 11.50
C TYR A 157 -8.99 -3.27 10.75
N GLY A 158 -9.46 -4.46 11.12
CA GLY A 158 -10.66 -5.10 10.56
C GLY A 158 -11.96 -4.70 11.26
N GLU A 159 -11.89 -3.96 12.36
CA GLU A 159 -13.07 -3.46 13.11
C GLU A 159 -13.95 -2.59 12.19
N GLU A 160 -15.27 -2.76 12.31
CA GLU A 160 -16.25 -1.90 11.63
C GLU A 160 -16.24 -0.50 12.26
N ASP A 161 -16.54 0.52 11.46
CA ASP A 161 -16.56 1.93 11.86
C ASP A 161 -15.29 2.42 12.58
N SER A 162 -14.14 1.80 12.26
CA SER A 162 -12.83 2.21 12.77
C SER A 162 -12.19 3.27 11.88
N TYR A 163 -11.35 4.13 12.45
CA TYR A 163 -10.56 5.14 11.71
C TYR A 163 -9.06 5.02 12.02
N ARG A 164 -8.50 3.82 11.88
CA ARG A 164 -7.14 3.52 12.37
C ARG A 164 -6.07 3.60 11.28
N SER A 165 -6.45 3.45 10.02
CA SER A 165 -5.49 3.28 8.92
C SER A 165 -6.04 3.78 7.58
N ILE A 166 -5.22 3.66 6.53
CA ILE A 166 -5.64 3.98 5.16
C ILE A 166 -6.83 3.13 4.68
N ALA A 167 -7.02 1.93 5.24
CA ALA A 167 -8.17 1.08 4.94
C ALA A 167 -9.53 1.73 5.28
N ASP A 168 -9.50 2.74 6.14
CA ASP A 168 -10.67 3.46 6.63
C ASP A 168 -10.91 4.78 5.87
N VAL A 169 -10.07 5.10 4.88
CA VAL A 169 -10.20 6.33 4.09
C VAL A 169 -11.11 6.10 2.89
N THR A 170 -12.24 6.82 2.88
CA THR A 170 -13.24 6.87 1.81
C THR A 170 -13.36 8.27 1.19
N GLY A 171 -12.59 9.24 1.67
CA GLY A 171 -12.65 10.64 1.24
C GLY A 171 -12.04 11.60 2.28
N PRO A 172 -12.10 12.92 2.04
CA PRO A 172 -11.42 13.91 2.89
C PRO A 172 -11.83 13.85 4.36
N GLU A 173 -13.12 13.68 4.66
CA GLU A 173 -13.63 13.65 6.04
C GLU A 173 -13.09 12.44 6.82
N SER A 174 -13.14 11.25 6.22
CA SER A 174 -12.59 10.02 6.82
C SER A 174 -11.07 10.08 7.00
N LEU A 175 -10.35 10.77 6.11
CA LEU A 175 -8.92 10.98 6.21
C LEU A 175 -8.58 11.82 7.46
N ASP A 176 -9.37 12.85 7.74
CA ASP A 176 -9.19 13.68 8.94
C ASP A 176 -9.51 12.90 10.22
N LEU A 177 -10.52 12.02 10.21
CA LEU A 177 -10.79 11.10 11.33
C LEU A 177 -9.63 10.12 11.56
N VAL A 178 -9.03 9.58 10.50
CA VAL A 178 -7.86 8.70 10.60
C VAL A 178 -6.67 9.45 11.19
N ARG A 179 -6.45 10.70 10.80
CA ARG A 179 -5.40 11.55 11.36
C ARG A 179 -5.62 11.82 12.84
N ALA A 180 -6.83 12.18 13.24
CA ALA A 180 -7.19 12.42 14.63
C ALA A 180 -6.90 11.17 15.48
N THR A 181 -7.37 10.00 15.04
CA THR A 181 -7.16 8.72 15.73
C THR A 181 -5.67 8.37 15.86
N LYS A 182 -4.87 8.54 14.78
CA LYS A 182 -3.41 8.31 14.83
C LYS A 182 -2.71 9.26 15.80
N GLN A 183 -3.14 10.52 15.87
CA GLN A 183 -2.59 11.50 16.82
C GLN A 183 -2.93 11.13 18.26
N GLU A 184 -4.17 10.75 18.53
CA GLU A 184 -4.62 10.32 19.87
C GLU A 184 -3.87 9.07 20.34
N ALA A 185 -3.74 8.06 19.48
CA ALA A 185 -2.97 6.85 19.78
C ALA A 185 -1.51 7.17 20.12
N LYS A 186 -0.89 8.11 19.38
CA LYS A 186 0.48 8.57 19.66
C LYS A 186 0.57 9.31 21.00
N ARG A 187 -0.41 10.16 21.34
CA ARG A 187 -0.48 10.86 22.64
C ARG A 187 -0.63 9.85 23.79
N ALA A 188 -1.53 8.88 23.66
CA ALA A 188 -1.74 7.82 24.65
C ALA A 188 -0.49 6.94 24.84
N ALA A 189 0.19 6.58 23.76
CA ALA A 189 1.44 5.82 23.83
C ALA A 189 2.58 6.60 24.51
N LYS A 190 2.64 7.93 24.30
CA LYS A 190 3.60 8.79 25.01
C LYS A 190 3.26 8.88 26.50
N ALA A 191 1.99 9.02 26.85
CA ALA A 191 1.55 9.08 28.25
C ALA A 191 1.83 7.79 29.03
N LYS A 192 1.70 6.61 28.40
CA LYS A 192 2.06 5.32 29.01
C LYS A 192 3.56 5.09 29.22
N ARG A 193 4.41 5.88 28.54
CA ARG A 193 5.88 5.80 28.63
C ARG A 193 6.47 6.86 29.56
N ALA A 194 5.65 7.82 30.00
CA ALA A 194 6.00 8.84 30.98
C ALA A 194 5.71 8.29 32.39
#